data_AF-A0A4U8SSE9-F1
#
_entry.id   AF-A0A4U8SSE9-F1
#
_cell.length_a   1.000
_cell.length_b   1.000
_cell.length_c   1.000
_cell.angle_alpha   90.00
_cell.angle_beta   90.00
_cell.angle_gamma   90.00
#
_symmetry.space_group_name_H-M   'P 1'
#
loop_
_entity.id
_entity.type
_entity.pdbx_description
1 polymer ?
#
loop_
_entity_poly.entity_id
_entity_poly.type
_entity_poly.pdbx_seq_one_letter_code
_entity_poly.pdbx_strand_id
1 'polypeptide(L)'
;MIKHTPPTNSISIFSLNNLLAMKSHKSLTYNRFRAYLRVKLKNRHFSKKRLIFAILFYFLCSLTIFLLPLDILTKYPYLKHFTDFMDFIPAIKLMESKTYAPELCKFYASYMFVVGAGVFAVILRDFFVYCANGMLRPYSQKGVETLGGMKKMIGQPIKYSIIMVGNYALILSVTYGFLNGGMIGYTRRGHWNTYFIDDYFEMIFYIDYWQSLIIGGLLLGICFFIVLTDTIFYRRFFTKIRTNNE
;
A
#
# COMPACT_ATOMS: atom_id res chain seq x y z
N MET A 1 61.05 31.51 44.85
CA MET A 1 60.25 30.60 45.72
C MET A 1 58.79 30.97 45.50
N ILE A 2 58.07 30.17 44.71
CA ILE A 2 56.70 30.43 44.25
C ILE A 2 55.73 29.93 45.33
N LYS A 3 54.82 30.78 45.82
CA LYS A 3 53.64 30.34 46.59
C LYS A 3 52.39 30.58 45.76
N HIS A 4 51.85 29.47 45.25
CA HIS A 4 50.54 29.39 44.62
C HIS A 4 49.44 29.51 45.68
N THR A 5 48.49 30.42 45.45
CA THR A 5 47.13 30.34 46.00
C THR A 5 46.19 29.78 44.93
N PRO A 6 45.28 28.84 45.27
CA PRO A 6 44.37 28.24 44.29
C PRO A 6 43.12 29.12 44.10
N PRO A 7 42.57 29.24 42.88
CA PRO A 7 41.20 29.72 42.71
C PRO A 7 40.21 28.56 42.82
N THR A 8 39.21 28.76 43.67
CA THR A 8 38.00 27.95 43.88
C THR A 8 37.18 27.81 42.60
N ASN A 9 37.02 26.57 42.12
CA ASN A 9 36.09 26.20 41.05
C ASN A 9 34.65 26.09 41.59
N SER A 10 33.88 27.18 41.56
CA SER A 10 32.42 27.11 41.64
C SER A 10 31.86 26.85 40.23
N ILE A 11 31.80 25.59 39.83
CA ILE A 11 31.07 25.18 38.62
C ILE A 11 29.57 25.34 38.92
N SER A 12 28.97 26.39 38.38
CA SER A 12 27.54 26.67 38.53
C SER A 12 26.70 25.55 37.91
N ILE A 13 25.93 24.87 38.76
CA ILE A 13 24.95 23.83 38.41
C ILE A 13 23.83 24.38 37.49
N PHE A 14 23.74 25.71 37.34
CA PHE A 14 22.81 26.41 36.45
C PHE A 14 23.09 26.23 34.94
N SER A 15 24.29 25.78 34.55
CA SER A 15 24.64 25.58 33.13
C SER A 15 24.05 24.30 32.52
N LEU A 16 23.83 23.25 33.33
CA LEU A 16 23.38 21.95 32.82
C LEU A 16 21.89 21.95 32.44
N ASN A 17 21.06 22.70 33.17
CA ASN A 17 19.62 22.78 32.89
C ASN A 17 19.31 23.58 31.62
N ASN A 18 20.14 24.57 31.27
CA ASN A 18 20.03 25.31 30.01
C ASN A 18 20.52 24.49 28.80
N LEU A 19 21.41 23.51 29.00
CA LEU A 19 21.85 22.62 27.92
C LEU A 19 20.79 21.56 27.54
N LEU A 20 19.91 21.20 28.49
CA LEU A 20 18.79 20.28 28.25
C LEU A 20 17.53 20.99 27.72
N ALA A 21 17.35 22.28 28.02
CA ALA A 21 16.20 23.08 27.57
C ALA A 21 16.32 23.58 26.12
N MET A 22 17.50 23.50 25.50
CA MET A 22 17.73 23.98 24.14
C MET A 22 17.82 22.84 23.12
N LYS A 23 16.95 21.83 23.23
CA LYS A 23 16.51 21.06 22.06
C LYS A 23 15.64 21.98 21.19
N SER A 24 16.30 22.93 20.52
CA SER A 24 15.68 23.66 19.42
C SER A 24 15.13 22.60 18.48
N HIS A 25 13.80 22.56 18.30
CA HIS A 25 13.12 21.74 17.31
C HIS A 25 13.59 22.20 15.92
N LYS A 26 14.82 21.83 15.53
CA LYS A 26 15.33 22.04 14.17
C LYS A 26 14.40 21.25 13.26
N SER A 27 13.74 21.97 12.36
CA SER A 27 12.83 21.37 11.38
C SER A 27 13.50 20.17 10.73
N LEU A 28 12.73 19.10 10.54
CA LEU A 28 13.22 17.86 9.96
C LEU A 28 13.62 18.12 8.51
N THR A 29 14.88 18.49 8.29
CA THR A 29 15.40 18.71 6.94
C THR A 29 15.38 17.38 6.19
N TYR A 30 15.03 17.40 4.89
CA TYR A 30 14.94 16.21 4.04
C TYR A 30 16.17 15.27 4.19
N ASN A 31 17.37 15.83 4.27
CA ASN A 31 18.61 15.07 4.45
C ASN A 31 18.67 14.28 5.77
N ARG A 32 18.13 14.84 6.87
CA ARG A 32 18.04 14.16 8.17
C ARG A 32 17.00 13.06 8.15
N PHE A 33 15.84 13.29 7.52
CA PHE A 33 14.82 12.26 7.34
C PHE A 33 15.34 11.09 6.49
N ARG A 34 16.06 11.38 5.40
CA ARG A 34 16.70 10.38 4.55
C ARG A 34 17.73 9.55 5.32
N ALA A 35 18.58 10.19 6.13
CA ALA A 35 19.55 9.49 6.98
C ALA A 35 18.86 8.60 8.01
N TYR A 36 17.81 9.09 8.67
CA TYR A 36 16.98 8.32 9.60
C TYR A 36 16.37 7.09 8.93
N LEU A 37 15.75 7.25 7.74
CA LEU A 37 15.17 6.14 6.98
C LEU A 37 16.23 5.11 6.59
N ARG A 38 17.43 5.54 6.17
CA ARG A 38 18.53 4.63 5.80
C ARG A 38 18.98 3.75 6.98
N VAL A 39 19.02 4.30 8.19
CA VAL A 39 19.35 3.57 9.42
C VAL A 39 18.21 2.64 9.81
N LYS A 40 16.97 3.14 9.86
CA LYS A 40 15.79 2.37 10.26
C LYS A 40 15.47 1.21 9.33
N LEU A 41 15.72 1.38 8.03
CA LEU A 41 15.50 0.35 7.01
C LEU A 41 16.72 -0.57 6.82
N LYS A 42 17.85 -0.33 7.49
CA LYS A 42 19.11 -1.06 7.25
C LYS A 42 18.99 -2.56 7.43
N ASN A 43 18.22 -2.98 8.43
CA ASN A 43 18.01 -4.38 8.78
C ASN A 43 16.65 -4.91 8.28
N ARG A 44 15.88 -4.08 7.57
CA ARG A 44 14.59 -4.48 7.01
C ARG A 44 14.78 -4.90 5.57
N HIS A 45 14.51 -6.17 5.31
CA HIS A 45 14.61 -6.74 3.98
C HIS A 45 13.24 -7.24 3.52
N PHE A 46 13.01 -7.06 2.22
CA PHE A 46 11.92 -7.72 1.52
C PHE A 46 12.13 -9.24 1.62
N SER A 47 11.12 -9.94 2.13
CA SER A 47 11.15 -11.39 2.28
C SER A 47 10.19 -12.01 1.28
N LYS A 48 10.74 -12.73 0.29
CA LYS A 48 9.94 -13.53 -0.65
C LYS A 48 9.02 -14.50 0.09
N LYS A 49 9.49 -15.08 1.20
CA LYS A 49 8.71 -15.97 2.06
C LYS A 49 7.48 -15.27 2.66
N ARG A 50 7.61 -14.00 3.08
CA ARG A 50 6.48 -13.24 3.63
C ARG A 50 5.44 -12.92 2.56
N LEU A 51 5.87 -12.58 1.34
CA LEU A 51 4.96 -12.40 0.20
C LEU A 51 4.20 -13.69 -0.11
N ILE A 52 4.90 -14.81 -0.22
CA ILE A 52 4.28 -16.13 -0.48
C ILE A 52 3.30 -16.48 0.64
N PHE A 53 3.69 -16.28 1.90
CA PHE A 53 2.82 -16.53 3.04
C PHE A 53 1.56 -15.65 3.02
N ALA A 54 1.67 -14.37 2.66
CA ALA A 54 0.53 -13.47 2.54
C ALA A 54 -0.45 -13.90 1.44
N ILE A 55 0.08 -14.35 0.29
CA ILE A 55 -0.73 -14.91 -0.81
C ILE A 55 -1.40 -16.21 -0.37
N LEU A 56 -0.66 -17.14 0.22
CA LEU A 56 -1.21 -18.41 0.73
C LEU A 56 -2.28 -18.16 1.78
N PHE A 57 -2.05 -17.23 2.71
CA PHE A 57 -3.02 -16.84 3.73
C PHE A 57 -4.30 -16.30 3.11
N TYR A 58 -4.22 -15.44 2.08
CA TYR A 58 -5.39 -14.95 1.36
C TYR A 58 -6.19 -16.10 0.72
N PHE A 59 -5.52 -17.03 0.03
CA PHE A 59 -6.18 -18.21 -0.53
C PHE A 59 -6.82 -19.09 0.54
N LEU A 60 -6.17 -19.25 1.70
CA LEU A 60 -6.72 -20.00 2.83
C LEU A 60 -7.99 -19.34 3.38
N CYS A 61 -8.00 -18.01 3.49
CA CYS A 61 -9.17 -17.23 3.86
C CYS A 61 -10.30 -17.33 2.82
N SER A 62 -9.97 -17.33 1.53
CA SER A 62 -10.94 -17.50 0.44
C SER A 62 -11.70 -18.82 0.53
N LEU A 63 -10.97 -19.92 0.79
CA LEU A 63 -11.56 -21.26 0.92
C LEU A 63 -12.55 -21.40 2.10
N THR A 64 -12.60 -20.43 3.01
CA THR A 64 -13.59 -20.44 4.11
C THR A 64 -15.03 -20.41 3.61
N ILE A 65 -15.30 -19.93 2.39
CA ILE A 65 -16.63 -19.93 1.79
C ILE A 65 -17.31 -21.31 1.82
N PHE A 66 -16.55 -22.38 1.63
CA PHE A 66 -17.09 -23.76 1.64
C PHE A 66 -17.49 -24.25 3.03
N LEU A 67 -17.04 -23.56 4.09
CA LEU A 67 -17.35 -23.88 5.48
C LEU A 67 -18.51 -23.04 6.02
N LEU A 68 -18.91 -21.99 5.31
CA LEU A 68 -19.93 -21.05 5.78
C LEU A 68 -21.34 -21.54 5.39
N PRO A 69 -22.32 -21.44 6.30
CA PRO A 69 -23.70 -21.75 5.98
C PRO A 69 -24.30 -20.69 5.05
N LEU A 70 -25.27 -21.09 4.22
CA LEU A 70 -25.97 -20.18 3.29
C LEU A 70 -26.75 -19.07 4.03
N ASP A 71 -27.26 -19.38 5.21
CA ASP A 71 -28.09 -18.57 6.11
C ASP A 71 -27.28 -17.95 7.26
N ILE A 72 -26.06 -17.48 6.96
CA ILE A 72 -25.10 -17.03 7.97
C ILE A 72 -25.56 -15.80 8.76
N LEU A 73 -26.24 -14.85 8.12
CA LEU A 73 -26.66 -13.60 8.78
C LEU A 73 -27.89 -13.84 9.65
N THR A 74 -28.73 -14.80 9.28
CA THR A 74 -29.84 -15.28 10.12
C THR A 74 -29.33 -16.05 11.34
N LYS A 75 -28.32 -16.91 11.17
CA LYS A 75 -27.70 -17.66 12.29
C LYS A 75 -26.89 -16.77 13.23
N TYR A 76 -26.25 -15.74 12.71
CA TYR A 76 -25.35 -14.87 13.47
C TYR A 76 -25.69 -13.38 13.27
N PRO A 77 -26.72 -12.87 13.98
CA PRO A 77 -27.24 -11.52 13.77
C PRO A 77 -26.21 -10.40 14.00
N TYR A 78 -25.19 -10.63 14.84
CA TYR A 78 -24.13 -9.65 15.07
C TYR A 78 -23.30 -9.36 13.82
N LEU A 79 -23.19 -10.32 12.89
CA LEU A 79 -22.50 -10.13 11.61
C LEU A 79 -23.27 -9.17 10.69
N LYS A 80 -24.59 -9.04 10.90
CA LYS A 80 -25.44 -8.16 10.11
C LYS A 80 -25.02 -6.70 10.22
N HIS A 81 -24.65 -6.24 11.42
CA HIS A 81 -24.14 -4.87 11.61
C HIS A 81 -22.87 -4.61 10.80
N PHE A 82 -21.98 -5.61 10.72
CA PHE A 82 -20.76 -5.51 9.92
C PHE A 82 -21.06 -5.48 8.42
N THR A 83 -21.96 -6.34 7.94
CA THR A 83 -22.32 -6.39 6.52
C THR A 83 -23.13 -5.17 6.08
N ASP A 84 -24.02 -4.66 6.93
CA ASP A 84 -24.82 -3.47 6.65
C ASP A 84 -23.95 -2.21 6.67
N PHE A 85 -22.83 -2.20 7.41
CA PHE A 85 -21.84 -1.14 7.25
C PHE A 85 -21.22 -1.15 5.85
N MET A 86 -20.98 -2.32 5.25
CA MET A 86 -20.35 -2.46 3.93
C MET A 86 -21.28 -2.12 2.74
N ASP A 87 -22.56 -1.85 3.01
CA ASP A 87 -23.58 -1.48 2.02
C ASP A 87 -23.34 -0.13 1.32
N PHE A 88 -22.34 0.64 1.76
CA PHE A 88 -21.89 1.82 1.02
C PHE A 88 -21.22 1.47 -0.32
N ILE A 89 -20.87 0.20 -0.55
CA ILE A 89 -20.27 -0.29 -1.81
C ILE A 89 -21.39 -0.84 -2.70
N PRO A 90 -21.84 -0.12 -3.76
CA PRO A 90 -22.92 -0.59 -4.63
C PRO A 90 -22.67 -1.95 -5.28
N ALA A 91 -21.39 -2.27 -5.53
CA ALA A 91 -20.95 -3.56 -6.04
C ALA A 91 -21.40 -4.74 -5.15
N ILE A 92 -21.31 -4.58 -3.82
CA ILE A 92 -21.69 -5.63 -2.85
C ILE A 92 -23.20 -5.84 -2.86
N LYS A 93 -23.97 -4.75 -2.85
CA LYS A 93 -25.45 -4.82 -2.97
C LYS A 93 -25.89 -5.50 -4.25
N LEU A 94 -25.21 -5.21 -5.36
CA LEU A 94 -25.53 -5.85 -6.62
C LEU A 94 -25.26 -7.36 -6.58
N MET A 95 -24.12 -7.78 -6.01
CA MET A 95 -23.80 -9.20 -5.81
C MET A 95 -24.82 -9.90 -4.92
N GLU A 96 -25.22 -9.28 -3.81
CA GLU A 96 -26.28 -9.77 -2.92
C GLU A 96 -27.63 -9.96 -3.65
N SER A 97 -28.02 -9.00 -4.50
CA SER A 97 -29.30 -9.05 -5.21
C SER A 97 -29.37 -10.05 -6.36
N LYS A 98 -28.23 -10.57 -6.82
CA LYS A 98 -28.10 -11.35 -8.07
C LYS A 98 -27.27 -12.62 -7.89
N THR A 99 -27.44 -13.26 -6.73
CA THR A 99 -26.80 -14.53 -6.38
C THR A 99 -27.84 -15.54 -5.87
N TYR A 100 -27.52 -16.83 -5.95
CA TYR A 100 -28.33 -17.89 -5.34
C TYR A 100 -28.34 -17.85 -3.79
N ALA A 101 -27.33 -17.22 -3.17
CA ALA A 101 -27.18 -17.17 -1.70
C ALA A 101 -26.86 -15.74 -1.20
N PRO A 102 -27.88 -14.88 -1.03
CA PRO A 102 -27.69 -13.45 -0.73
C PRO A 102 -26.94 -13.20 0.59
N GLU A 103 -27.33 -13.87 1.68
CA GLU A 103 -26.70 -13.66 3.00
C GLU A 103 -25.23 -14.06 3.01
N LEU A 104 -24.93 -15.26 2.47
CA LEU A 104 -23.57 -15.73 2.32
C LEU A 104 -22.74 -14.78 1.46
N CYS A 105 -23.28 -14.37 0.31
CA CYS A 105 -22.55 -13.50 -0.62
C CYS A 105 -22.24 -12.13 0.01
N LYS A 106 -23.22 -11.51 0.68
CA LYS A 106 -23.04 -10.23 1.36
C LYS A 106 -21.95 -10.33 2.44
N PHE A 107 -22.01 -11.39 3.26
CA PHE A 107 -21.02 -11.63 4.30
C PHE A 107 -19.63 -11.91 3.71
N TYR A 108 -19.53 -12.85 2.77
CA TYR A 108 -18.27 -13.27 2.17
C TYR A 108 -17.60 -12.12 1.40
N ALA A 109 -18.35 -11.32 0.63
CA ALA A 109 -17.82 -10.14 -0.06
C ALA A 109 -17.30 -9.08 0.92
N SER A 110 -18.00 -8.88 2.04
CA SER A 110 -17.59 -7.94 3.10
C SER A 110 -16.33 -8.41 3.82
N TYR A 111 -16.29 -9.70 4.16
CA TYR A 111 -15.17 -10.36 4.83
C TYR A 111 -13.90 -10.34 3.94
N MET A 112 -14.01 -10.79 2.69
CA MET A 112 -12.87 -10.84 1.77
C MET A 112 -12.34 -9.46 1.41
N PHE A 113 -13.19 -8.43 1.40
CA PHE A 113 -12.74 -7.05 1.26
C PHE A 113 -11.78 -6.64 2.40
N VAL A 114 -12.13 -6.93 3.66
CA VAL A 114 -11.31 -6.61 4.83
C VAL A 114 -10.02 -7.44 4.84
N VAL A 115 -10.13 -8.75 4.60
CA VAL A 115 -8.96 -9.65 4.49
C VAL A 115 -8.03 -9.17 3.39
N GLY A 116 -8.58 -8.87 2.21
CA GLY A 116 -7.85 -8.32 1.07
C GLY A 116 -7.12 -7.04 1.45
N ALA A 117 -7.81 -6.05 2.00
CA ALA A 117 -7.19 -4.80 2.44
C ALA A 117 -6.01 -5.03 3.43
N GLY A 118 -6.17 -5.94 4.40
CA GLY A 118 -5.12 -6.30 5.35
C GLY A 118 -3.91 -6.98 4.69
N VAL A 119 -4.14 -7.98 3.84
CA VAL A 119 -3.08 -8.69 3.10
C VAL A 119 -2.34 -7.73 2.18
N PHE A 120 -3.07 -6.92 1.40
CA PHE A 120 -2.47 -5.95 0.49
C PHE A 120 -1.69 -4.88 1.24
N ALA A 121 -2.12 -4.43 2.43
CA ALA A 121 -1.33 -3.49 3.24
C ALA A 121 0.03 -4.07 3.66
N VAL A 122 0.09 -5.37 3.99
CA VAL A 122 1.36 -6.07 4.30
C VAL A 122 2.25 -6.14 3.06
N ILE A 123 1.70 -6.52 1.91
CA ILE A 123 2.43 -6.57 0.64
C ILE A 123 2.96 -5.18 0.27
N LEU A 124 2.12 -4.15 0.40
CA LEU A 124 2.45 -2.76 0.10
C LEU A 124 3.60 -2.26 0.96
N ARG A 125 3.56 -2.54 2.26
CA ARG A 125 4.64 -2.21 3.19
C ARG A 125 5.96 -2.85 2.76
N ASP A 126 5.94 -4.14 2.43
CA ASP A 126 7.13 -4.88 2.02
C ASP A 126 7.67 -4.36 0.68
N PHE A 127 6.79 -4.05 -0.27
CA PHE A 127 7.14 -3.43 -1.55
C PHE A 127 7.73 -2.02 -1.36
N PHE A 128 7.13 -1.20 -0.49
CA PHE A 128 7.68 0.11 -0.14
C PHE A 128 9.09 0.00 0.45
N VAL A 129 9.33 -0.95 1.36
CA VAL A 129 10.66 -1.22 1.92
C VAL A 129 11.65 -1.64 0.83
N TYR A 130 11.22 -2.45 -0.15
CA TYR A 130 12.04 -2.83 -1.29
C TYR A 130 12.46 -1.61 -2.12
N CYS A 131 11.49 -0.79 -2.57
CA CYS A 131 11.75 0.41 -3.36
C CYS A 131 12.60 1.44 -2.60
N ALA A 132 12.23 1.75 -1.35
CA ALA A 132 12.94 2.71 -0.51
C ALA A 132 14.40 2.29 -0.28
N ASN A 133 14.67 1.00 -0.04
CA ASN A 133 16.05 0.52 0.10
C ASN A 133 16.87 0.67 -1.19
N GLY A 134 16.27 0.42 -2.36
CA GLY A 134 16.92 0.64 -3.66
C GLY A 134 17.28 2.11 -3.88
N MET A 135 16.36 3.03 -3.56
CA MET A 135 16.57 4.48 -3.74
C MET A 135 17.52 5.10 -2.70
N LEU A 136 17.50 4.63 -1.45
CA LEU A 136 18.35 5.15 -0.38
C LEU A 136 19.81 4.67 -0.49
N ARG A 137 20.08 3.60 -1.25
CA ARG A 137 21.42 2.97 -1.43
C ARG A 137 21.76 2.77 -2.92
N PRO A 138 21.95 3.87 -3.66
CA PRO A 138 22.10 3.84 -5.13
C PRO A 138 23.33 3.04 -5.62
N TYR A 139 24.37 2.87 -4.79
CA TYR A 139 25.60 2.16 -5.15
C TYR A 139 25.66 0.69 -4.69
N SER A 140 24.60 0.17 -4.05
CA SER A 140 24.51 -1.26 -3.74
C SER A 140 24.08 -2.05 -4.97
N GLN A 141 24.35 -3.36 -5.05
CA GLN A 141 23.89 -4.21 -6.15
C GLN A 141 22.38 -4.09 -6.41
N LYS A 142 21.57 -4.06 -5.32
CA LYS A 142 20.12 -3.78 -5.37
C LYS A 142 19.79 -2.37 -5.85
N GLY A 143 20.62 -1.38 -5.50
CA GLY A 143 20.56 -0.04 -6.03
C GLY A 143 20.78 -0.04 -7.54
N VAL A 144 21.86 -0.66 -8.02
CA VAL A 144 22.18 -0.75 -9.46
C VAL A 144 21.06 -1.47 -10.25
N GLU A 145 20.46 -2.54 -9.71
CA GLU A 145 19.29 -3.21 -10.33
C GLU A 145 18.05 -2.31 -10.40
N THR A 146 17.66 -1.71 -9.27
CA THR A 146 16.52 -0.78 -9.19
C THR A 146 16.74 0.43 -10.11
N LEU A 147 17.98 0.90 -10.19
CA LEU A 147 18.38 2.08 -10.96
C LEU A 147 18.65 1.79 -12.43
N GLY A 148 19.02 0.56 -12.77
CA GLY A 148 19.21 0.08 -14.13
C GLY A 148 17.90 0.08 -14.90
N GLY A 149 16.81 -0.37 -14.25
CA GLY A 149 15.45 -0.23 -14.79
C GLY A 149 15.02 1.23 -14.97
N MET A 150 15.45 2.12 -14.06
CA MET A 150 15.13 3.55 -14.10
C MET A 150 15.96 4.37 -15.10
N LYS A 151 17.10 3.87 -15.60
CA LYS A 151 17.95 4.60 -16.57
C LYS A 151 17.19 4.92 -17.86
N LYS A 152 16.37 3.98 -18.35
CA LYS A 152 15.49 4.20 -19.51
C LYS A 152 14.40 5.24 -19.22
N MET A 153 13.87 5.26 -18.00
CA MET A 153 12.81 6.19 -17.59
C MET A 153 13.31 7.64 -17.45
N ILE A 154 14.53 7.82 -16.95
CA ILE A 154 15.17 9.13 -16.82
C ILE A 154 15.46 9.75 -18.21
N GLY A 155 15.78 8.92 -19.21
CA GLY A 155 16.04 9.37 -20.57
C GLY A 155 14.80 9.85 -21.33
N GLN A 156 13.59 9.38 -20.96
CA GLN A 156 12.33 9.75 -21.63
C GLN A 156 11.21 10.10 -20.64
N PRO A 157 11.39 11.09 -19.77
CA PRO A 157 10.51 11.30 -18.62
C PRO A 157 9.09 11.69 -19.01
N ILE A 158 8.90 12.40 -20.14
CA ILE A 158 7.58 12.77 -20.64
C ILE A 158 6.78 11.52 -21.04
N LYS A 159 7.37 10.63 -21.84
CA LYS A 159 6.74 9.37 -22.29
C LYS A 159 6.30 8.52 -21.09
N TYR A 160 7.18 8.34 -20.12
CA TYR A 160 6.87 7.55 -18.93
C TYR A 160 5.86 8.24 -18.01
N SER A 161 5.87 9.57 -17.93
CA SER A 161 4.84 10.31 -17.19
C SER A 161 3.45 10.16 -17.83
N ILE A 162 3.36 10.18 -19.16
CA ILE A 162 2.09 9.96 -19.88
C ILE A 162 1.58 8.53 -19.65
N ILE A 163 2.44 7.51 -19.80
CA ILE A 163 2.08 6.10 -19.53
C ILE A 163 1.58 5.95 -18.09
N MET A 164 2.17 6.67 -17.15
CA MET A 164 1.80 6.63 -15.75
C MET A 164 0.45 7.26 -15.45
N VAL A 165 0.21 8.46 -15.96
CA VAL A 165 -1.10 9.12 -15.84
C VAL A 165 -2.17 8.26 -16.51
N GLY A 166 -1.88 7.68 -17.67
CA GLY A 166 -2.76 6.74 -18.35
C GLY A 166 -3.08 5.50 -17.52
N ASN A 167 -2.06 4.84 -16.94
CA ASN A 167 -2.25 3.68 -16.06
C ASN A 167 -3.04 4.04 -14.80
N TYR A 168 -2.77 5.19 -14.18
CA TYR A 168 -3.50 5.63 -13.00
C TYR A 168 -4.97 5.95 -13.32
N ALA A 169 -5.23 6.65 -14.43
CA ALA A 169 -6.58 6.91 -14.91
C ALA A 169 -7.33 5.61 -15.24
N LEU A 170 -6.65 4.62 -15.84
CA LEU A 170 -7.20 3.30 -16.11
C LEU A 170 -7.57 2.57 -14.81
N ILE A 171 -6.69 2.55 -13.81
CA ILE A 171 -6.95 1.95 -12.50
C ILE A 171 -8.15 2.63 -11.82
N LEU A 172 -8.22 3.96 -11.85
CA LEU A 172 -9.36 4.70 -11.31
C LEU A 172 -10.66 4.39 -12.05
N SER A 173 -10.63 4.32 -13.38
CA SER A 173 -11.78 3.99 -14.22
C SER A 173 -12.30 2.57 -13.91
N VAL A 174 -11.40 1.59 -13.83
CA VAL A 174 -11.73 0.19 -13.47
C VAL A 174 -12.28 0.12 -12.04
N THR A 175 -11.66 0.81 -11.10
CA THR A 175 -12.14 0.89 -9.70
C THR A 175 -13.54 1.46 -9.63
N TYR A 176 -13.77 2.60 -10.29
CA TYR A 176 -15.08 3.26 -10.34
C TYR A 176 -16.12 2.36 -11.00
N GLY A 177 -15.76 1.72 -12.11
CA GLY A 177 -16.59 0.75 -12.81
C GLY A 177 -17.02 -0.38 -11.89
N PHE A 178 -16.12 -0.96 -11.11
CA PHE A 178 -16.50 -2.00 -10.16
C PHE A 178 -17.31 -1.48 -8.98
N LEU A 179 -16.92 -0.38 -8.34
CA LEU A 179 -17.61 0.13 -7.15
C LEU A 179 -19.08 0.42 -7.45
N ASN A 180 -19.38 0.92 -8.66
CA ASN A 180 -20.75 1.12 -9.15
C ASN A 180 -21.44 -0.17 -9.63
N GLY A 181 -20.81 -1.32 -9.46
CA GLY A 181 -21.26 -2.62 -9.97
C GLY A 181 -21.10 -2.80 -11.47
N GLY A 182 -20.71 -1.76 -12.22
CA GLY A 182 -20.43 -1.70 -13.67
C GLY A 182 -19.74 -2.94 -14.27
N MET A 183 -18.78 -3.50 -13.54
CA MET A 183 -17.94 -4.60 -14.01
C MET A 183 -18.39 -5.98 -13.54
N ILE A 184 -19.33 -6.05 -12.58
CA ILE A 184 -19.80 -7.32 -12.04
C ILE A 184 -20.92 -7.84 -12.92
N GLY A 185 -20.80 -9.11 -13.35
CA GLY A 185 -21.79 -9.76 -14.20
C GLY A 185 -21.98 -9.10 -15.57
N TYR A 186 -21.03 -8.29 -16.06
CA TYR A 186 -21.18 -7.53 -17.33
C TYR A 186 -21.57 -8.42 -18.52
N THR A 187 -21.05 -9.65 -18.58
CA THR A 187 -21.37 -10.63 -19.63
C THR A 187 -22.78 -11.21 -19.53
N ARG A 188 -23.38 -11.26 -18.33
CA ARG A 188 -24.72 -11.83 -18.07
C ARG A 188 -25.79 -10.77 -17.71
N ARG A 189 -25.39 -9.50 -17.53
CA ARG A 189 -26.26 -8.36 -17.17
C ARG A 189 -27.36 -8.05 -18.17
N GLY A 190 -27.21 -8.50 -19.41
CA GLY A 190 -28.25 -8.39 -20.44
C GLY A 190 -29.51 -9.21 -20.14
N HIS A 191 -29.43 -10.20 -19.25
CA HIS A 191 -30.58 -10.99 -18.83
C HIS A 191 -31.13 -10.46 -17.50
N TRP A 192 -32.24 -9.73 -17.58
CA TRP A 192 -32.85 -9.01 -16.46
C TRP A 192 -33.32 -9.94 -15.33
N ASN A 193 -33.56 -11.22 -15.63
CA ASN A 193 -34.24 -12.17 -14.75
C ASN A 193 -33.38 -13.30 -14.16
N THR A 194 -32.10 -13.43 -14.54
CA THR A 194 -31.24 -14.50 -14.04
C THR A 194 -30.23 -14.00 -13.01
N TYR A 195 -29.92 -14.84 -12.02
CA TYR A 195 -28.71 -14.69 -11.20
C TYR A 195 -27.48 -14.66 -12.11
N PHE A 196 -26.41 -13.98 -11.67
CA PHE A 196 -25.11 -14.07 -12.37
C PHE A 196 -24.04 -14.77 -11.53
N ILE A 197 -24.32 -15.02 -10.24
CA ILE A 197 -23.56 -15.92 -9.38
C ILE A 197 -24.43 -17.13 -9.12
N ASP A 198 -24.17 -18.21 -9.83
CA ASP A 198 -24.96 -19.44 -9.82
C ASP A 198 -24.38 -20.51 -8.87
N ASP A 199 -23.08 -20.41 -8.54
CA ASP A 199 -22.40 -21.37 -7.67
C ASP A 199 -21.29 -20.73 -6.82
N TYR A 200 -20.70 -21.53 -5.92
CA TYR A 200 -19.62 -21.10 -5.03
C TYR A 200 -18.36 -20.66 -5.78
N PHE A 201 -18.03 -21.27 -6.93
CA PHE A 201 -16.85 -20.92 -7.71
C PHE A 201 -17.02 -19.58 -8.43
N GLU A 202 -18.20 -19.31 -8.97
CA GLU A 202 -18.55 -18.00 -9.51
C GLU A 202 -18.52 -16.94 -8.40
N MET A 203 -18.97 -17.28 -7.19
CA MET A 203 -18.88 -16.37 -6.03
C MET A 203 -17.41 -16.04 -5.68
N ILE A 204 -16.54 -17.05 -5.58
CA ILE A 204 -15.09 -16.85 -5.38
C ILE A 204 -14.51 -16.03 -6.52
N PHE A 205 -14.82 -16.36 -7.78
CA PHE A 205 -14.29 -15.62 -8.92
C PHE A 205 -14.70 -14.15 -8.86
N TYR A 206 -15.98 -13.84 -8.67
CA TYR A 206 -16.43 -12.45 -8.67
C TYR A 206 -15.89 -11.66 -7.49
N ILE A 207 -15.83 -12.27 -6.31
CA ILE A 207 -15.40 -11.58 -5.09
C ILE A 207 -13.88 -11.51 -5.05
N ASP A 208 -13.17 -12.62 -5.16
CA ASP A 208 -11.73 -12.64 -5.00
C ASP A 208 -11.00 -11.99 -6.16
N TYR A 209 -11.36 -12.31 -7.41
CA TYR A 209 -10.65 -11.76 -8.57
C TYR A 209 -10.86 -10.26 -8.67
N TRP A 210 -12.13 -9.80 -8.68
CA TRP A 210 -12.40 -8.37 -8.86
C TRP A 210 -12.01 -7.55 -7.64
N GLN A 211 -12.36 -7.97 -6.41
CA GLN A 211 -11.99 -7.19 -5.23
C GLN A 211 -10.46 -7.15 -5.05
N SER A 212 -9.74 -8.25 -5.26
CA SER A 212 -8.27 -8.25 -5.16
C SER A 212 -7.62 -7.40 -6.24
N LEU A 213 -8.14 -7.44 -7.47
CA LEU A 213 -7.61 -6.65 -8.57
C LEU A 213 -7.75 -5.15 -8.27
N ILE A 214 -8.84 -4.74 -7.63
CA ILE A 214 -9.12 -3.34 -7.34
C ILE A 214 -8.32 -2.85 -6.14
N ILE A 215 -8.37 -3.59 -5.03
CA ILE A 215 -7.61 -3.24 -3.83
C ILE A 215 -6.11 -3.26 -4.16
N GLY A 216 -5.64 -4.31 -4.81
CA GLY A 216 -4.25 -4.44 -5.24
C GLY A 216 -3.84 -3.41 -6.28
N GLY A 217 -4.66 -3.20 -7.31
CA GLY A 217 -4.40 -2.27 -8.41
C GLY A 217 -4.29 -0.82 -7.93
N LEU A 218 -5.22 -0.35 -7.09
CA LEU A 218 -5.17 0.99 -6.50
C LEU A 218 -3.92 1.19 -5.66
N LEU A 219 -3.63 0.27 -4.74
CA LEU A 219 -2.52 0.41 -3.81
C LEU A 219 -1.18 0.35 -4.52
N LEU A 220 -1.00 -0.56 -5.49
CA LEU A 220 0.20 -0.63 -6.32
C LEU A 220 0.35 0.61 -7.21
N GLY A 221 -0.74 1.11 -7.80
CA GLY A 221 -0.74 2.33 -8.60
C GLY A 221 -0.27 3.55 -7.80
N ILE A 222 -0.78 3.74 -6.59
CA ILE A 222 -0.38 4.82 -5.69
C ILE A 222 1.10 4.71 -5.31
N CYS A 223 1.55 3.51 -4.89
CA CYS A 223 2.96 3.32 -4.53
C CYS A 223 3.91 3.57 -5.70
N PHE A 224 3.55 3.10 -6.89
CA PHE A 224 4.36 3.30 -8.09
C PHE A 224 4.44 4.79 -8.46
N PHE A 225 3.33 5.53 -8.34
CA PHE A 225 3.30 6.98 -8.55
C PHE A 225 4.23 7.74 -7.60
N ILE A 226 4.22 7.39 -6.31
CA ILE A 226 5.08 8.01 -5.28
C ILE A 226 6.56 7.74 -5.58
N VAL A 227 6.94 6.48 -5.80
CA VAL A 227 8.34 6.07 -6.05
C VAL A 227 8.89 6.74 -7.31
N LEU A 228 8.07 6.83 -8.36
CA LEU A 228 8.47 7.42 -9.62
C LEU A 228 8.63 8.94 -9.54
N THR A 229 7.68 9.62 -8.90
CA THR A 229 7.75 11.08 -8.68
C THR A 229 9.04 11.43 -7.93
N ASP A 230 9.32 10.73 -6.82
CA ASP A 230 10.57 10.93 -6.09
C ASP A 230 11.79 10.66 -6.99
N THR A 231 11.77 9.61 -7.81
CA THR A 231 12.88 9.29 -8.73
C THR A 231 13.12 10.38 -9.78
N ILE A 232 12.07 10.85 -10.46
CA ILE A 232 12.19 11.81 -11.57
C ILE A 232 12.63 13.18 -11.05
N PHE A 233 11.98 13.70 -10.01
CA PHE A 233 12.28 15.02 -9.46
C PHE A 233 13.62 15.04 -8.72
N TYR A 234 13.90 14.03 -7.90
CA TYR A 234 15.12 14.00 -7.09
C TYR A 234 16.36 13.79 -7.96
N ARG A 235 16.32 12.89 -8.96
CA ARG A 235 17.50 12.62 -9.79
C ARG A 235 17.82 13.74 -10.76
N ARG A 236 16.82 14.35 -11.41
CA ARG A 236 17.06 15.51 -12.29
C ARG A 236 17.70 16.66 -11.54
N PHE A 237 17.29 16.90 -10.31
CA PHE A 237 17.86 17.96 -9.47
C PHE A 237 19.34 17.69 -9.16
N PHE A 238 19.71 16.47 -8.77
CA PHE A 238 21.10 16.12 -8.46
C PHE A 238 22.00 16.01 -9.69
N THR A 239 21.52 15.50 -10.82
CA THR A 239 22.32 15.49 -12.06
C THR A 239 22.60 16.91 -12.55
N LYS A 240 21.64 17.83 -12.41
CA LYS A 240 21.81 19.24 -12.81
C LYS A 240 22.77 19.99 -11.89
N ILE A 241 22.79 19.68 -10.59
CA ILE A 241 23.77 20.23 -9.65
C ILE A 241 25.19 19.73 -9.95
N ARG A 242 25.34 18.46 -10.35
CA ARG A 242 26.66 17.91 -10.67
C ARG A 242 27.27 18.53 -11.93
N THR A 243 26.47 18.73 -12.98
CA THR A 243 26.94 19.38 -14.22
C THR A 243 27.21 20.88 -14.07
N ASN A 244 26.70 21.52 -13.01
CA ASN A 244 26.96 22.93 -12.73
C ASN A 244 28.19 23.14 -11.82
N ASN A 245 28.73 22.06 -11.23
CA ASN A 245 29.88 22.09 -10.33
C ASN A 245 31.12 21.41 -10.95
N GLU A 246 31.03 20.96 -12.20
CA GLU A 246 32.13 20.53 -13.08
C GLU A 246 32.37 21.66 -14.10
#